data_AF-A0A6A0JPS9-F1
#
_entry.id   AF-A0A6A0JPS9-F1
#
_cell.length_a   1.000
_cell.length_b   1.000
_cell.length_c   1.000
_cell.angle_alpha   90.00
_cell.angle_beta   90.00
_cell.angle_gamma   90.00
#
_symmetry.space_group_name_H-M   'P 1'
#
loop_
_entity.id
_entity.type
_entity.pdbx_description
1 polymer ?
#
loop_
_entity_poly.entity_id
_entity_poly.type
_entity_poly.pdbx_seq_one_letter_code
_entity_poly.pdbx_strand_id
1 'polypeptide(L)' 'MGDEKPQQLPLSIGEACSVCHGNVAGMTEVQPQKGQSLKMGTCLDCHRQTNASTDCTICHK' A
#
# COMPACT_ATOMS: atom_id res chain seq x y z
N MET A 1 -3.68 -4.08 -26.82
CA MET A 1 -4.21 -2.85 -26.19
C MET A 1 -4.14 -3.07 -24.71
N GLY A 2 -3.22 -2.40 -24.03
CA GLY A 2 -2.90 -2.62 -22.62
C GLY A 2 -2.07 -1.43 -22.16
N ASP A 3 -2.75 -0.32 -21.97
CA ASP A 3 -2.20 0.95 -21.52
C ASP A 3 -1.77 0.85 -20.04
N GLU A 4 -0.69 0.13 -19.76
CA GLU A 4 -0.01 0.17 -18.47
C GLU A 4 0.63 1.55 -18.30
N LYS A 5 -0.17 2.55 -17.93
CA LYS A 5 0.37 3.79 -17.36
C LYS A 5 1.00 3.41 -16.01
N PRO A 6 2.29 3.69 -15.80
CA PRO A 6 2.89 3.58 -14.47
C PRO A 6 2.01 4.39 -13.53
N GLN A 7 1.43 3.75 -12.52
CA GLN A 7 0.72 4.44 -11.47
C GLN A 7 1.76 5.26 -10.71
N GLN A 8 1.95 6.51 -11.14
CA GLN A 8 2.86 7.43 -10.49
C GLN A 8 2.23 7.77 -9.15
N LEU A 9 2.67 7.06 -8.11
CA LEU A 9 2.21 7.29 -6.75
C LEU A 9 2.52 8.74 -6.42
N PRO A 10 1.53 9.56 -6.03
CA PRO A 10 1.72 11.00 -5.78
C PRO A 10 2.49 11.29 -4.48
N LEU A 11 3.26 10.31 -3.99
CA LEU A 11 3.95 10.32 -2.70
C LEU A 11 5.45 10.23 -2.93
N SER A 12 6.24 10.95 -2.14
CA SER A 12 7.66 10.71 -2.04
C SER A 12 7.94 9.32 -1.45
N ILE A 13 9.16 8.81 -1.63
CA ILE A 13 9.55 7.49 -1.12
C ILE A 13 9.32 7.38 0.40
N GLY A 14 9.64 8.43 1.17
CA GLY A 14 9.43 8.44 2.61
C GLY A 14 7.95 8.42 3.02
N GLU A 15 7.10 9.15 2.28
CA GLU A 15 5.65 9.16 2.49
C GLU A 15 5.04 7.79 2.16
N ALA A 16 5.52 7.12 1.10
CA ALA A 16 5.05 5.79 0.72
C ALA A 16 5.27 4.74 1.82
N CYS A 17 6.43 4.75 2.48
CA CYS A 17 6.70 3.85 3.61
C CYS A 17 5.70 4.06 4.77
N SER A 18 5.33 5.32 4.99
CA SER A 18 4.48 5.71 6.11
C SER A 18 3.03 5.26 5.95
N VAL A 19 2.58 4.96 4.72
CA VAL A 19 1.23 4.44 4.43
C VAL A 19 0.96 3.12 5.16
N CYS A 20 1.96 2.24 5.24
CA CYS A 20 1.82 0.92 5.85
C CYS A 20 2.49 0.82 7.22
N HIS A 21 3.54 1.59 7.45
CA HIS A 21 4.38 1.48 8.64
C HIS A 21 4.22 2.66 9.62
N GLY A 22 3.54 3.75 9.24
CA GLY A 22 3.47 4.96 10.06
C GLY A 22 4.81 5.68 10.13
N ASN A 23 5.17 6.27 11.28
CA ASN A 23 6.41 7.03 11.43
C ASN A 23 7.66 6.13 11.45
N VAL A 24 8.12 5.69 10.28
CA VAL A 24 9.33 4.87 10.13
C VAL A 24 10.60 5.54 10.65
N ALA A 25 10.70 6.88 10.57
CA ALA A 25 11.88 7.60 11.04
C ALA A 25 12.07 7.54 12.57
N GLY A 26 10.99 7.28 13.31
CA GLY A 26 11.01 7.11 14.77
C GLY A 26 11.11 5.66 15.23
N MET A 27 11.24 4.69 14.32
CA MET A 27 11.23 3.26 14.67
C MET A 27 12.65 2.70 14.76
N THR A 28 12.94 1.98 15.84
CA THR A 28 14.17 1.17 15.96
C THR A 28 14.12 -0.05 15.04
N GLU A 29 12.94 -0.64 14.88
CA GLU A 29 12.65 -1.74 13.97
C GLU A 29 11.31 -1.48 13.29
N VAL A 30 11.25 -1.62 11.97
CA VAL A 30 10.06 -1.32 11.18
C VAL A 30 8.99 -2.37 11.44
N GLN A 31 7.84 -1.92 11.92
CA GLN A 31 6.66 -2.74 12.19
C GLN A 31 5.48 -2.23 11.34
N PRO A 32 4.45 -3.04 11.10
CA PRO A 32 3.19 -2.55 10.56
C PRO A 32 2.61 -1.46 11.47
N GLN A 33 1.90 -0.50 10.88
CA GLN A 33 1.16 0.50 11.64
C GLN A 33 0.23 -0.20 12.64
N LYS A 34 0.08 0.36 13.85
CA LYS A 34 -0.73 -0.23 14.91
C LYS A 34 -2.17 -0.46 14.43
N GLY A 35 -2.66 -1.71 14.56
CA GLY A 35 -3.99 -2.10 14.10
C GLY A 35 -4.07 -2.48 12.61
N GLN A 36 -3.00 -2.24 11.84
CA GLN A 36 -2.88 -2.67 10.46
C GLN A 36 -2.49 -4.15 10.42
N SER A 37 -3.43 -5.01 10.00
CA SER A 37 -3.10 -6.42 9.78
C SER A 37 -2.36 -6.60 8.45
N LEU A 38 -1.39 -7.49 8.34
CA LEU A 38 -0.75 -7.85 7.06
C LEU A 38 -1.56 -8.88 6.26
N LYS A 39 -2.88 -8.90 6.47
CA LYS A 39 -3.79 -9.82 5.78
C LYS A 39 -4.28 -9.20 4.48
N MET A 40 -4.66 -10.05 3.54
CA MET A 40 -5.24 -9.65 2.25
C MET A 40 -6.38 -8.62 2.40
N GLY A 41 -7.21 -8.74 3.44
CA GLY A 41 -8.29 -7.79 3.73
C GLY A 41 -7.82 -6.35 3.87
N THR A 42 -6.73 -6.11 4.60
CA THR A 42 -6.14 -4.77 4.76
C THR A 42 -5.70 -4.17 3.43
N CYS A 43 -5.05 -4.98 2.59
CA CYS A 43 -4.59 -4.52 1.28
C CYS A 43 -5.78 -4.12 0.41
N LEU A 44 -6.82 -4.96 0.38
CA LEU A 44 -8.02 -4.71 -0.41
C LEU A 44 -8.82 -3.51 0.10
N ASP A 45 -8.91 -3.33 1.41
CA ASP A 45 -9.60 -2.19 2.02
C ASP A 45 -8.90 -0.87 1.71
N CYS A 46 -7.56 -0.85 1.72
CA CYS A 46 -6.79 0.31 1.29
C CYS A 46 -7.03 0.62 -0.20
N HIS A 47 -7.03 -0.39 -1.06
CA HIS A 47 -7.27 -0.21 -2.49
C HIS A 47 -8.67 0.36 -2.77
N ARG A 48 -9.70 -0.12 -2.07
CA ARG A 48 -11.06 0.42 -2.16
C ARG A 48 -11.13 1.89 -1.75
N GLN A 49 -10.44 2.28 -0.68
CA GLN A 49 -10.43 3.66 -0.18
C GLN A 49 -9.70 4.62 -1.13
N THR A 50 -8.69 4.13 -1.85
CA THR A 50 -7.84 4.94 -2.72
C THR A 50 -8.20 4.82 -4.21
N ASN A 51 -9.26 4.07 -4.54
CA ASN A 51 -9.62 3.70 -5.92
C ASN A 51 -8.46 3.04 -6.70
N ALA A 52 -7.60 2.30 -6.01
CA ALA A 52 -6.63 1.43 -6.64
C ALA A 52 -7.31 0.16 -7.16
N SER A 53 -6.63 -0.57 -8.05
CA SER A 53 -7.19 -1.79 -8.63
C SER A 53 -7.51 -2.83 -7.56
N THR A 54 -8.71 -3.41 -7.61
CA THR A 54 -9.15 -4.50 -6.73
C THR A 54 -9.28 -5.83 -7.48
N ASP A 55 -8.74 -5.92 -8.69
CA ASP A 55 -8.74 -7.15 -9.49
C ASP A 55 -7.82 -8.19 -8.83
N CYS A 56 -8.35 -9.39 -8.58
CA CYS A 56 -7.66 -10.47 -7.90
C CYS A 56 -6.34 -10.86 -8.60
N THR A 57 -6.29 -10.75 -9.93
CA THR A 57 -5.16 -11.18 -10.76
C THR A 57 -3.94 -10.26 -10.66
N ILE A 58 -4.10 -9.04 -10.11
CA ILE A 58 -2.97 -8.13 -9.89
C ILE A 58 -2.10 -8.61 -8.73
N CYS A 59 -2.68 -9.34 -7.76
CA CYS A 59 -2.00 -9.87 -6.58
C CYS A 59 -1.75 -11.37 -6.66
N HIS A 60 -2.64 -12.12 -7.32
CA HIS A 60 -2.57 -13.57 -7.46
C HIS A 60 -2.23 -13.95 -8.90
N LYS A 61 -0.93 -14.02 -9.21
CA LYS A 61 -0.40 -14.48 -10.49
C LYS A 61 -0.08 -15.97 -10.46
#